data_AF-A0A7C1D6R4-F1
#
_entry.id   AF-A0A7C1D6R4-F1
#
_cell.length_a   1.000
_cell.length_b   1.000
_cell.length_c   1.000
_cell.angle_alpha   90.00
_cell.angle_beta   90.00
_cell.angle_gamma   90.00
#
_symmetry.space_group_name_H-M   'P 1'
#
loop_
_entity.id
_entity.type
_entity.pdbx_description
1 polymer ?
#
loop_
_entity_poly.entity_id
_entity_poly.type
_entity_poly.pdbx_seq_one_letter_code
_entity_poly.pdbx_strand_id
1 'polypeptide(L)'
;MSKNNLIILIIFLVILVILGSWWFFNIKSPVVISPPSHEEAELVGYNFMLNFVAMAPPESDPVAMEKAYNALSVSAKNQVSRENIVSEMAFFIGVQDVPDQGISVEDLQITDTDRATLILGLNYSGGRTIRNVNMVVENGEWKVDSISVPEQEVIDIPTGDNPALVEVVSLAAENAQVPQNEIVVISITEMDWPDGCLGLATPEEFCTQAIVPGYEIIVLVAGETQIFRTDMAGLVIRQEK
;
A
#
# COMPACT_ATOMS: atom_id res chain seq x y z
N MET A 1 68.82 41.11 -23.44
CA MET A 1 68.30 39.88 -22.81
C MET A 1 69.17 38.73 -23.27
N SER A 2 69.85 37.98 -22.38
CA SER A 2 70.73 36.89 -22.79
C SER A 2 69.89 35.72 -23.35
N LYS A 3 70.44 34.95 -24.30
CA LYS A 3 69.76 33.78 -24.89
C LYS A 3 69.23 32.79 -23.84
N ASN A 4 69.87 32.71 -22.68
CA ASN A 4 69.44 31.84 -21.58
C ASN A 4 68.13 32.28 -20.93
N ASN A 5 67.85 33.58 -20.82
CA ASN A 5 66.60 34.06 -20.23
C ASN A 5 65.38 33.81 -21.14
N LEU A 6 65.59 33.81 -22.47
CA LEU A 6 64.53 33.52 -23.43
C LEU A 6 64.15 32.03 -23.43
N ILE A 7 65.13 31.14 -23.28
CA ILE A 7 64.90 29.68 -23.20
C ILE A 7 64.13 29.32 -21.93
N ILE A 8 64.48 29.91 -20.78
CA ILE A 8 63.78 29.68 -19.52
C ILE A 8 62.31 30.14 -19.60
N LEU A 9 62.06 31.29 -20.24
CA LEU A 9 60.70 31.83 -20.41
C LEU A 9 59.82 30.91 -21.30
N ILE A 10 60.40 30.36 -22.37
CA ILE A 10 59.69 29.44 -23.28
C ILE A 10 59.39 28.11 -22.59
N ILE A 11 60.33 27.56 -21.82
CA ILE A 11 60.11 26.33 -21.05
C ILE A 11 58.99 26.53 -20.02
N PHE A 12 58.97 27.68 -19.33
CA PHE A 12 57.92 28.00 -18.36
C PHE A 12 56.53 28.12 -19.00
N LEU A 13 56.45 28.75 -20.18
CA LEU A 13 55.21 28.88 -20.95
C LEU A 13 54.69 27.53 -21.45
N VAL A 14 55.57 26.66 -21.93
CA VAL A 14 55.19 25.31 -22.39
C VAL A 14 54.70 24.45 -21.22
N ILE A 15 55.33 24.53 -20.06
CA ILE A 15 54.90 23.79 -18.85
C ILE A 15 53.52 24.29 -18.36
N LEU A 16 53.24 25.60 -18.41
CA LEU A 16 51.93 26.16 -18.06
C LEU A 16 50.83 25.70 -19.03
N VAL A 17 51.12 25.56 -20.32
CA VAL A 17 50.16 25.03 -21.31
C VAL A 17 49.91 23.53 -21.10
N ILE A 18 50.95 22.75 -20.76
CA ILE A 18 50.81 21.31 -20.50
C ILE A 18 50.06 21.04 -19.18
N LEU A 19 50.37 21.79 -18.11
CA LEU A 19 49.69 21.66 -16.82
C LEU A 19 48.26 22.23 -16.83
N GLY A 20 48.01 23.31 -17.59
CA GLY A 20 46.67 23.85 -17.79
C GLY A 20 45.76 22.93 -18.61
N SER A 21 46.33 22.18 -19.58
CA SER A 21 45.56 21.26 -20.44
C SER A 21 45.18 19.95 -19.76
N TRP A 22 45.83 19.58 -18.64
CA TRP A 22 45.46 18.41 -17.84
C TRP A 22 44.30 18.67 -16.86
N TRP A 23 44.00 19.93 -16.55
CA TRP A 23 42.92 20.28 -15.62
C TRP A 23 41.52 20.23 -16.25
N PHE A 24 41.41 20.36 -17.58
CA PHE A 24 40.11 20.45 -18.26
C PHE A 24 39.51 19.12 -18.72
N PHE A 25 40.21 17.99 -18.61
CA PHE A 25 39.75 16.71 -19.18
C PHE A 25 39.15 15.70 -18.20
N ASN A 26 38.93 16.07 -16.93
CA ASN A 26 38.41 15.11 -15.94
C ASN A 26 37.32 15.70 -15.03
N ILE A 27 36.46 16.56 -15.58
CA ILE A 27 35.17 16.85 -14.96
C ILE A 27 34.17 15.89 -15.63
N LYS A 28 33.97 14.70 -15.07
CA LYS A 28 32.75 13.94 -15.36
C LYS A 28 31.59 14.85 -14.93
N SER A 29 30.78 15.30 -15.89
CA SER A 29 29.51 15.96 -15.57
C SER A 29 28.78 15.10 -14.53
N PRO A 30 28.18 15.71 -13.48
CA PRO A 30 27.34 14.94 -12.57
C PRO A 30 26.29 14.22 -13.42
N VAL A 31 26.16 12.91 -13.23
CA VAL A 31 25.09 12.12 -13.86
C VAL A 31 23.80 12.69 -13.30
N VAL A 32 23.09 13.49 -14.11
CA VAL A 32 21.74 13.94 -13.79
C VAL A 32 20.86 12.72 -13.97
N ILE A 33 20.55 12.03 -12.87
CA ILE A 33 19.56 10.95 -12.88
C ILE A 33 18.21 11.64 -13.06
N SER A 34 17.65 11.57 -14.27
CA SER A 34 16.28 12.01 -14.50
C SER A 34 15.34 11.14 -13.63
N PRO A 35 14.27 11.72 -13.06
CA PRO A 35 13.28 10.91 -12.37
C PRO A 35 12.75 9.83 -13.33
N PRO A 36 12.48 8.61 -12.82
CA PRO A 36 11.93 7.54 -13.63
C PRO A 36 10.57 7.94 -14.20
N SER A 37 10.24 7.42 -15.38
CA SER A 37 9.06 7.85 -16.13
C SER A 37 7.75 7.39 -15.48
N HIS A 38 6.63 8.01 -15.86
CA HIS A 38 5.30 7.57 -15.42
C HIS A 38 4.94 6.18 -15.96
N GLU A 39 5.37 5.85 -17.18
CA GLU A 39 5.19 4.51 -17.78
C GLU A 39 5.94 3.44 -16.98
N GLU A 40 7.13 3.76 -16.47
CA GLU A 40 7.88 2.88 -15.57
C GLU A 40 7.15 2.69 -14.23
N ALA A 41 6.49 3.72 -13.70
CA ALA A 41 5.70 3.61 -12.46
C ALA A 41 4.55 2.61 -12.64
N GLU A 42 3.75 2.78 -13.70
CA GLU A 42 2.66 1.86 -14.04
C GLU A 42 3.15 0.42 -14.19
N LEU A 43 4.25 0.24 -14.93
CA LEU A 43 4.85 -1.07 -15.16
C LEU A 43 5.33 -1.74 -13.86
N VAL A 44 5.92 -0.98 -12.94
CA VAL A 44 6.39 -1.48 -11.64
C VAL A 44 5.19 -1.91 -10.78
N GLY A 45 4.18 -1.06 -10.63
CA GLY A 45 3.00 -1.36 -9.82
C GLY A 45 2.19 -2.53 -10.38
N TYR A 46 1.98 -2.57 -11.71
CA TYR A 46 1.25 -3.66 -12.36
C TYR A 46 2.01 -4.98 -12.28
N ASN A 47 3.32 -4.99 -12.57
CA ASN A 47 4.12 -6.22 -12.46
C ASN A 47 4.26 -6.70 -11.03
N PHE A 48 4.31 -5.80 -10.03
CA PHE A 48 4.28 -6.20 -8.63
C PHE A 48 3.06 -7.08 -8.34
N MET A 49 1.87 -6.63 -8.76
CA MET A 49 0.64 -7.39 -8.57
C MET A 49 0.57 -8.67 -9.41
N LEU A 50 1.07 -8.66 -10.65
CA LEU A 50 1.18 -9.90 -11.45
C LEU A 50 2.10 -10.93 -10.79
N ASN A 51 3.24 -10.49 -10.24
CA ASN A 51 4.15 -11.38 -9.54
C ASN A 51 3.47 -11.93 -8.28
N PHE A 52 2.71 -11.12 -7.52
CA PHE A 52 1.92 -11.63 -6.40
C PHE A 52 0.94 -12.73 -6.82
N VAL A 53 0.20 -12.55 -7.92
CA VAL A 53 -0.70 -13.59 -8.45
C VAL A 53 0.06 -14.87 -8.79
N ALA A 54 1.25 -14.76 -9.39
CA ALA A 54 2.09 -15.90 -9.74
C ALA A 54 2.73 -16.62 -8.53
N MET A 55 2.66 -16.04 -7.32
CA MET A 55 3.12 -16.71 -6.10
C MET A 55 2.07 -17.70 -5.55
N ALA A 56 0.82 -17.57 -5.98
CA ALA A 56 -0.30 -18.32 -5.45
C ALA A 56 -0.27 -19.81 -5.83
N PRO A 57 -0.70 -20.72 -4.95
CA PRO A 57 -0.89 -22.14 -5.29
C PRO A 57 -1.90 -22.33 -6.45
N PRO A 58 -1.83 -23.44 -7.21
CA PRO A 58 -1.03 -24.66 -6.97
C PRO A 58 0.41 -24.62 -7.48
N GLU A 59 0.77 -23.64 -8.31
CA GLU A 59 2.11 -23.48 -8.88
C GLU A 59 2.68 -22.12 -8.46
N SER A 60 3.40 -22.12 -7.34
CA SER A 60 4.08 -20.93 -6.86
C SER A 60 5.38 -20.71 -7.65
N ASP A 61 5.56 -19.52 -8.24
CA ASP A 61 6.78 -19.12 -8.96
C ASP A 61 7.81 -18.43 -8.02
N PRO A 62 8.96 -19.07 -7.70
CA PRO A 62 9.99 -18.47 -6.86
C PRO A 62 10.64 -17.22 -7.46
N VAL A 63 10.66 -17.09 -8.79
CA VAL A 63 11.16 -15.90 -9.48
C VAL A 63 10.19 -14.75 -9.28
N ALA A 64 8.89 -15.02 -9.35
CA ALA A 64 7.86 -14.03 -9.05
C ALA A 64 7.94 -13.56 -7.59
N MET A 65 8.17 -14.47 -6.64
CA MET A 65 8.40 -14.13 -5.22
C MET A 65 9.54 -13.12 -5.07
N GLU A 66 10.69 -13.40 -5.69
CA GLU A 66 11.86 -12.52 -5.60
C GLU A 66 11.60 -11.16 -6.25
N LYS A 67 10.93 -11.15 -7.40
CA LYS A 67 10.57 -9.91 -8.12
C LYS A 67 9.60 -9.06 -7.30
N ALA A 68 8.55 -9.66 -6.75
CA ALA A 68 7.58 -8.95 -5.90
C ALA A 68 8.27 -8.36 -4.67
N TYR A 69 9.12 -9.12 -3.98
CA TYR A 69 9.87 -8.63 -2.82
C TYR A 69 10.82 -7.47 -3.17
N ASN A 70 11.52 -7.55 -4.30
CA ASN A 70 12.49 -6.53 -4.70
C ASN A 70 11.84 -5.25 -5.23
N ALA A 71 10.57 -5.30 -5.61
CA ALA A 71 9.77 -4.14 -5.94
C ALA A 71 9.34 -3.34 -4.71
N LEU A 72 9.36 -3.91 -3.50
CA LEU A 72 9.00 -3.21 -2.27
C LEU A 72 10.05 -2.16 -1.87
N SER A 73 9.57 -1.03 -1.34
CA SER A 73 10.37 0.02 -0.73
C SER A 73 11.06 -0.48 0.55
N VAL A 74 12.03 0.27 1.06
CA VAL A 74 12.64 -0.04 2.36
C VAL A 74 11.58 -0.02 3.48
N SER A 75 10.63 0.92 3.42
CA SER A 75 9.54 1.03 4.39
C SER A 75 8.61 -0.18 4.34
N ALA A 76 8.16 -0.57 3.15
CA ALA A 76 7.27 -1.70 2.93
C ALA A 76 7.86 -3.04 3.40
N LYS A 77 9.18 -3.21 3.26
CA LYS A 77 9.92 -4.42 3.73
C LYS A 77 9.91 -4.59 5.26
N ASN A 78 9.50 -3.59 6.03
CA ASN A 78 9.27 -3.78 7.47
C ASN A 78 8.01 -4.62 7.78
N GLN A 79 7.09 -4.76 6.80
CA GLN A 79 5.85 -5.52 6.93
C GLN A 79 5.90 -6.88 6.21
N VAL A 80 6.85 -7.06 5.28
CA VAL A 80 6.99 -8.26 4.47
C VAL A 80 8.40 -8.82 4.60
N SER A 81 8.51 -10.03 5.12
CA SER A 81 9.72 -10.83 5.28
C SER A 81 9.85 -11.87 4.15
N ARG A 82 11.08 -12.30 3.89
CA ARG A 82 11.35 -13.37 2.92
C ARG A 82 10.93 -14.75 3.40
N GLU A 83 10.81 -14.94 4.71
CA GLU A 83 10.49 -16.24 5.32
C GLU A 83 9.01 -16.59 5.12
N ASN A 84 8.12 -15.61 5.29
CA ASN A 84 6.66 -15.78 5.16
C ASN A 84 6.08 -14.95 4.01
N ILE A 85 6.83 -14.83 2.91
CA ILE A 85 6.56 -13.86 1.85
C ILE A 85 5.13 -13.96 1.29
N VAL A 86 4.58 -15.16 1.09
CA VAL A 86 3.25 -15.33 0.49
C VAL A 86 2.16 -14.73 1.38
N SER A 87 2.14 -15.11 2.66
CA SER A 87 1.12 -14.65 3.61
C SER A 87 1.29 -13.18 3.98
N GLU A 88 2.52 -12.73 4.19
CA GLU A 88 2.78 -11.33 4.56
C GLU A 88 2.57 -10.39 3.36
N MET A 89 2.82 -10.83 2.13
CA MET A 89 2.48 -10.07 0.92
C MET A 89 0.95 -9.96 0.75
N ALA A 90 0.21 -11.05 1.00
CA ALA A 90 -1.27 -10.99 0.96
C ALA A 90 -1.82 -10.02 2.01
N PHE A 91 -1.24 -10.02 3.22
CA PHE A 91 -1.59 -9.06 4.28
C PHE A 91 -1.24 -7.62 3.89
N PHE A 92 -0.03 -7.39 3.35
CA PHE A 92 0.42 -6.09 2.87
C PHE A 92 -0.48 -5.53 1.76
N ILE A 93 -0.97 -6.38 0.85
CA ILE A 93 -1.93 -6.01 -0.20
C ILE A 93 -3.35 -5.82 0.36
N GLY A 94 -3.64 -6.42 1.52
CA GLY A 94 -4.94 -6.38 2.16
C GLY A 94 -5.97 -7.27 1.44
N VAL A 95 -5.59 -8.48 1.04
CA VAL A 95 -6.48 -9.46 0.39
C VAL A 95 -6.48 -10.79 1.14
N GLN A 96 -7.65 -11.44 1.18
CA GLN A 96 -7.79 -12.79 1.74
C GLN A 96 -7.45 -13.87 0.72
N ASP A 97 -7.82 -13.63 -0.55
CA ASP A 97 -7.60 -14.53 -1.67
C ASP A 97 -6.86 -13.82 -2.81
N VAL A 98 -6.19 -14.60 -3.63
CA VAL A 98 -5.54 -14.14 -4.86
C VAL A 98 -6.61 -13.97 -5.95
N PRO A 99 -6.61 -12.87 -6.73
CA PRO A 99 -7.62 -12.66 -7.77
C PRO A 99 -7.55 -13.73 -8.86
N ASP A 100 -8.60 -14.55 -8.95
CA ASP A 100 -8.70 -15.68 -9.89
C ASP A 100 -9.15 -15.28 -11.31
N GLN A 101 -9.64 -14.04 -11.48
CA GLN A 101 -9.98 -13.45 -12.79
C GLN A 101 -8.98 -12.38 -13.24
N GLY A 102 -7.83 -12.27 -12.57
CA GLY A 102 -6.75 -11.36 -12.92
C GLY A 102 -6.96 -9.93 -12.43
N ILE A 103 -6.17 -9.01 -12.99
CA ILE A 103 -6.03 -7.63 -12.52
C ILE A 103 -6.29 -6.67 -13.68
N SER A 104 -6.98 -5.57 -13.42
CA SER A 104 -7.19 -4.46 -14.35
C SER A 104 -6.55 -3.18 -13.82
N VAL A 105 -5.99 -2.38 -14.71
CA VAL A 105 -5.55 -1.01 -14.40
C VAL A 105 -6.76 -0.08 -14.56
N GLU A 106 -7.10 0.67 -13.52
CA GLU A 106 -8.17 1.66 -13.57
C GLU A 106 -7.63 3.05 -13.93
N ASP A 107 -6.57 3.47 -13.26
CA ASP A 107 -5.98 4.81 -13.41
C ASP A 107 -4.56 4.85 -12.84
N LEU A 108 -3.77 5.84 -13.27
CA LEU A 108 -2.47 6.19 -12.69
C LEU A 108 -2.47 7.67 -12.31
N GLN A 109 -2.31 7.91 -11.02
CA GLN A 109 -2.26 9.26 -10.46
C GLN A 109 -0.83 9.62 -10.10
N ILE A 110 -0.31 10.70 -10.70
CA ILE A 110 1.02 11.22 -10.38
C ILE A 110 0.86 12.35 -9.37
N THR A 111 1.41 12.16 -8.18
CA THR A 111 1.31 13.14 -7.09
C THR A 111 2.55 14.03 -6.99
N ASP A 112 3.73 13.50 -7.34
CA ASP A 112 4.99 14.25 -7.44
C ASP A 112 5.95 13.55 -8.44
N THR A 113 7.12 14.13 -8.65
CA THR A 113 8.23 13.57 -9.42
C THR A 113 8.80 12.27 -8.85
N ASP A 114 8.56 11.99 -7.58
CA ASP A 114 9.02 10.80 -6.86
C ASP A 114 7.88 9.99 -6.24
N ARG A 115 6.62 10.34 -6.52
CA ARG A 115 5.42 9.68 -5.97
C ARG A 115 4.32 9.49 -6.99
N ALA A 116 3.75 8.29 -6.98
CA ALA A 116 2.63 7.93 -7.86
C ALA A 116 1.72 6.92 -7.16
N THR A 117 0.45 6.87 -7.56
CA THR A 117 -0.53 5.91 -7.09
C THR A 117 -1.15 5.23 -8.30
N LEU A 118 -0.95 3.92 -8.41
CA LEU A 118 -1.60 3.10 -9.44
C LEU A 118 -2.87 2.47 -8.86
N ILE A 119 -4.01 2.71 -9.50
CA ILE A 119 -5.30 2.18 -9.07
C ILE A 119 -5.58 0.89 -9.84
N LEU A 120 -5.75 -0.20 -9.11
CA LEU A 120 -5.95 -1.53 -9.69
C LEU A 120 -7.26 -2.15 -9.23
N GLY A 121 -7.99 -2.74 -10.18
CA GLY A 121 -9.09 -3.65 -9.90
C GLY A 121 -8.60 -5.09 -9.79
N LEU A 122 -8.83 -5.71 -8.64
CA LEU A 122 -8.57 -7.13 -8.39
C LEU A 122 -9.87 -7.90 -8.64
N ASN A 123 -9.88 -8.74 -9.67
CA ASN A 123 -11.10 -9.39 -10.16
C ASN A 123 -11.18 -10.83 -9.65
N TYR A 124 -12.31 -11.16 -9.05
CA TYR A 124 -12.61 -12.45 -8.48
C TYR A 124 -13.88 -13.03 -9.10
N SER A 125 -14.03 -14.35 -9.10
CA SER A 125 -15.29 -15.00 -9.49
C SER A 125 -16.48 -14.57 -8.62
N GLY A 126 -16.22 -14.14 -7.38
CA GLY A 126 -17.23 -13.66 -6.43
C GLY A 126 -17.38 -12.13 -6.36
N GLY A 127 -16.62 -11.34 -7.10
CA GLY A 127 -16.67 -9.89 -7.00
C GLY A 127 -15.40 -9.18 -7.44
N ARG A 128 -15.25 -7.92 -7.04
CA ARG A 128 -14.11 -7.08 -7.40
C ARG A 128 -13.77 -6.19 -6.22
N THR A 129 -12.48 -5.97 -5.99
CA THR A 129 -12.03 -4.95 -5.03
C THR A 129 -11.01 -4.04 -5.70
N ILE A 130 -10.95 -2.77 -5.27
CA ILE A 130 -9.99 -1.81 -5.80
C ILE A 130 -8.87 -1.59 -4.79
N ARG A 131 -7.63 -1.45 -5.27
CA ARG A 131 -6.46 -1.10 -4.44
C ARG A 131 -5.65 0.00 -5.07
N ASN A 132 -5.24 0.95 -4.24
CA ASN A 132 -4.24 1.97 -4.54
C ASN A 132 -2.86 1.41 -4.21
N VAL A 133 -2.03 1.19 -5.24
CA VAL A 133 -0.61 0.86 -5.12
C VAL A 133 0.17 2.17 -5.06
N ASN A 134 0.53 2.60 -3.85
CA ASN A 134 1.30 3.81 -3.63
C ASN A 134 2.78 3.51 -3.85
N MET A 135 3.43 4.31 -4.67
CA MET A 135 4.81 4.13 -5.08
C MET A 135 5.66 5.34 -4.73
N VAL A 136 6.93 5.07 -4.47
CA VAL A 136 7.96 6.08 -4.17
C VAL A 136 9.22 5.76 -4.97
N VAL A 137 9.97 6.79 -5.37
CA VAL A 137 11.29 6.59 -5.98
C VAL A 137 12.36 6.42 -4.91
N GLU A 138 13.03 5.27 -4.88
CA GLU A 138 14.20 5.01 -4.05
C GLU A 138 15.41 4.69 -4.93
N ASN A 139 16.52 5.41 -4.74
CA ASN A 139 17.75 5.24 -5.52
C ASN A 139 17.54 5.31 -7.04
N GLY A 140 16.56 6.10 -7.50
CA GLY A 140 16.25 6.29 -8.92
C GLY A 140 15.34 5.21 -9.52
N GLU A 141 14.81 4.29 -8.72
CA GLU A 141 13.84 3.27 -9.16
C GLU A 141 12.51 3.45 -8.43
N TRP A 142 11.40 3.25 -9.14
CA TRP A 142 10.10 3.13 -8.50
C TRP A 142 10.05 1.89 -7.59
N LYS A 143 9.47 2.06 -6.41
CA LYS A 143 9.20 1.01 -5.43
C LYS A 143 7.77 1.10 -4.93
N VAL A 144 7.16 -0.05 -4.65
CA VAL A 144 5.85 -0.12 -3.98
C VAL A 144 6.06 0.14 -2.49
N ASP A 145 5.42 1.20 -1.99
CA ASP A 145 5.61 1.71 -0.64
C ASP A 145 4.47 1.30 0.31
N SER A 146 3.22 1.36 -0.16
CA SER A 146 2.06 0.91 0.58
C SER A 146 0.94 0.52 -0.37
N ILE A 147 0.06 -0.36 0.10
CA ILE A 147 -1.23 -0.62 -0.54
C ILE A 147 -2.32 -0.01 0.34
N SER A 148 -3.25 0.70 -0.28
CA SER A 148 -4.36 1.34 0.42
C SER A 148 -5.66 1.11 -0.32
N VAL A 149 -6.78 1.30 0.36
CA VAL A 149 -8.10 1.36 -0.26
C VAL A 149 -8.23 2.75 -0.91
N PRO A 150 -8.73 2.87 -2.17
CA PRO A 150 -8.99 4.16 -2.75
C PRO A 150 -9.90 5.00 -1.85
N GLU A 151 -9.64 6.29 -1.75
CA GLU A 151 -10.44 7.21 -0.91
C GLU A 151 -11.92 7.23 -1.33
N GLN A 152 -12.26 6.76 -2.54
CA GLN A 152 -13.63 6.56 -3.01
C GLN A 152 -14.31 5.28 -2.51
N GLU A 153 -13.57 4.34 -1.92
CA GLU A 153 -14.05 3.13 -1.21
C GLU A 153 -13.92 3.25 0.32
N VAL A 154 -13.23 4.28 0.83
CA VAL A 154 -13.60 4.80 2.15
C VAL A 154 -14.98 5.35 1.92
N ILE A 155 -16.00 4.56 2.25
CA ILE A 155 -17.34 5.09 2.25
C ILE A 155 -17.22 6.28 3.23
N ASP A 156 -17.29 7.50 2.71
CA ASP A 156 -17.82 8.64 3.44
C ASP A 156 -19.28 8.26 3.69
N ILE A 157 -19.49 7.22 4.52
CA ILE A 157 -20.75 7.01 5.19
C ILE A 157 -20.76 8.32 5.96
N PRO A 158 -21.71 9.21 5.69
CA PRO A 158 -21.93 10.29 6.62
C PRO A 158 -22.13 9.53 7.92
N THR A 159 -21.13 9.54 8.79
CA THR A 159 -21.22 8.82 10.06
C THR A 159 -22.46 9.34 10.78
N GLY A 160 -22.87 10.59 10.50
CA GLY A 160 -24.14 11.18 10.91
C GLY A 160 -25.45 10.54 10.39
N ASP A 161 -25.46 9.68 9.37
CA ASP A 161 -26.71 9.17 8.75
C ASP A 161 -27.04 7.71 9.13
N ASN A 162 -26.08 6.90 9.59
CA ASN A 162 -26.34 5.55 10.11
C ASN A 162 -26.02 5.48 11.62
N PRO A 163 -27.03 5.44 12.50
CA PRO A 163 -26.81 5.43 13.95
C PRO A 163 -26.02 4.21 14.42
N ALA A 164 -26.21 3.05 13.80
CA ALA A 164 -25.48 1.85 14.17
C ALA A 164 -23.97 1.97 13.91
N LEU A 165 -23.60 2.64 12.83
CA LEU A 165 -22.19 2.91 12.53
C LEU A 165 -21.55 3.86 13.54
N VAL A 166 -22.26 4.92 13.95
CA VAL A 166 -21.76 5.86 14.97
C VAL A 166 -21.41 5.12 16.24
N GLU A 167 -22.31 4.26 16.71
CA GLU A 167 -22.14 3.53 17.95
C GLU A 167 -21.00 2.51 17.85
N VAL A 168 -20.86 1.81 16.70
CA VAL A 168 -19.73 0.88 16.48
C VAL A 168 -18.39 1.60 16.42
N VAL A 169 -18.28 2.70 15.68
CA VAL A 169 -17.04 3.49 15.60
C VAL A 169 -16.66 4.06 16.97
N SER A 170 -17.65 4.55 17.72
CA SER A 170 -17.43 5.04 19.09
C SER A 170 -16.92 3.94 20.01
N LEU A 171 -17.55 2.76 19.97
CA LEU A 171 -17.15 1.61 20.79
C LEU A 171 -15.75 1.10 20.42
N ALA A 172 -15.45 1.00 19.12
CA ALA A 172 -14.13 0.57 18.64
C ALA A 172 -13.02 1.52 19.09
N ALA A 173 -13.25 2.84 18.99
CA ALA A 173 -12.33 3.86 19.46
C ALA A 173 -12.10 3.80 20.98
N GLU A 174 -13.17 3.60 21.76
CA GLU A 174 -13.07 3.44 23.22
C GLU A 174 -12.27 2.20 23.60
N ASN A 175 -12.58 1.05 22.98
CA ASN A 175 -11.90 -0.21 23.24
C ASN A 175 -10.40 -0.14 22.92
N ALA A 176 -10.04 0.56 21.85
CA ALA A 176 -8.65 0.72 21.42
C ALA A 176 -7.93 1.93 22.05
N GLN A 177 -8.64 2.78 22.80
CA GLN A 177 -8.11 4.01 23.41
C GLN A 177 -7.48 4.98 22.40
N VAL A 178 -8.07 5.08 21.21
CA VAL A 178 -7.66 5.99 20.12
C VAL A 178 -8.77 7.00 19.83
N PRO A 179 -8.48 8.16 19.23
CA PRO A 179 -9.53 9.05 18.76
C PRO A 179 -10.31 8.42 17.60
N GLN A 180 -11.61 8.73 17.47
CA GLN A 180 -12.49 8.12 16.47
C GLN A 180 -12.02 8.32 15.01
N ASN A 181 -11.27 9.38 14.72
CA ASN A 181 -10.71 9.64 13.40
C ASN A 181 -9.53 8.71 13.04
N GLU A 182 -9.06 7.88 13.97
CA GLU A 182 -8.12 6.79 13.71
C GLU A 182 -8.82 5.46 13.40
N ILE A 183 -10.16 5.41 13.48
CA ILE A 183 -10.95 4.25 13.06
C ILE A 183 -11.22 4.35 11.57
N VAL A 184 -10.78 3.35 10.82
CA VAL A 184 -11.08 3.23 9.40
C VAL A 184 -12.19 2.20 9.24
N VAL A 185 -13.35 2.61 8.72
CA VAL A 185 -14.44 1.68 8.41
C VAL A 185 -14.10 0.99 7.10
N ILE A 186 -13.91 -0.33 7.14
CA ILE A 186 -13.62 -1.16 5.97
C ILE A 186 -14.91 -1.51 5.23
N SER A 187 -15.97 -1.88 5.94
CA SER A 187 -17.25 -2.23 5.33
C SER A 187 -18.43 -2.12 6.29
N ILE A 188 -19.63 -1.97 5.72
CA ILE A 188 -20.92 -2.10 6.38
C ILE A 188 -21.85 -2.94 5.49
N THR A 189 -22.40 -4.02 6.04
CA THR A 189 -23.26 -4.95 5.29
C THR A 189 -24.53 -5.22 6.08
N GLU A 190 -25.70 -5.03 5.46
CA GLU A 190 -26.98 -5.40 6.09
C GLU A 190 -27.08 -6.92 6.23
N MET A 191 -27.47 -7.36 7.43
CA MET A 191 -27.56 -8.77 7.80
C MET A 191 -28.82 -9.04 8.63
N ASP A 192 -29.39 -10.23 8.47
CA ASP A 192 -30.46 -10.75 9.31
C ASP A 192 -29.88 -11.76 10.30
N TRP A 193 -29.80 -11.36 11.57
CA TRP A 193 -29.22 -12.19 12.62
C TRP A 193 -30.20 -13.24 13.14
N PRO A 194 -29.71 -14.44 13.55
CA PRO A 194 -30.59 -15.54 13.94
C PRO A 194 -31.31 -15.35 15.28
N ASP A 195 -30.79 -14.48 16.15
CA ASP A 195 -31.26 -14.26 17.51
C ASP A 195 -30.85 -12.88 18.05
N GLY A 196 -31.34 -12.54 19.25
CA GLY A 196 -31.02 -11.30 19.95
C GLY A 196 -29.57 -11.18 20.44
N CYS A 197 -28.76 -12.24 20.31
CA CYS A 197 -27.32 -12.19 20.55
C CYS A 197 -26.53 -12.09 19.25
N LEU A 198 -27.22 -11.81 18.13
CA LEU A 198 -26.61 -11.58 16.83
C LEU A 198 -25.81 -12.80 16.33
N GLY A 199 -26.21 -14.01 16.76
CA GLY A 199 -25.49 -15.26 16.49
C GLY A 199 -24.18 -15.43 17.25
N LEU A 200 -23.92 -14.58 18.26
CA LEU A 200 -22.72 -14.58 19.11
C LEU A 200 -23.10 -14.82 20.58
N ALA A 201 -23.98 -15.78 20.82
CA ALA A 201 -24.38 -16.20 22.17
C ALA A 201 -23.18 -16.80 22.93
N THR A 202 -23.01 -16.43 24.21
CA THR A 202 -22.06 -17.12 25.08
C THR A 202 -22.68 -18.38 25.71
N PRO A 203 -21.88 -19.38 26.17
CA PRO A 203 -22.40 -20.69 26.59
C PRO A 203 -23.48 -20.70 27.68
N GLU A 204 -23.60 -19.63 28.47
CA GLU A 204 -24.58 -19.49 29.55
C GLU A 204 -25.64 -18.39 29.29
N GLU A 205 -25.64 -17.83 28.08
CA GLU A 205 -26.48 -16.71 27.71
C GLU A 205 -27.76 -17.15 27.00
N PHE A 206 -28.89 -16.60 27.44
CA PHE A 206 -30.18 -16.82 26.82
C PHE A 206 -30.51 -15.68 25.86
N CYS A 207 -30.59 -16.01 24.57
CA CYS A 207 -30.88 -15.08 23.48
C CYS A 207 -32.33 -15.21 23.03
N THR A 208 -32.96 -14.09 22.64
CA THR A 208 -34.30 -14.11 22.05
C THR A 208 -34.28 -14.84 20.71
N GLN A 209 -35.24 -15.74 20.48
CA GLN A 209 -35.32 -16.56 19.26
C GLN A 209 -36.00 -15.83 18.08
N ALA A 210 -35.72 -14.54 17.92
CA ALA A 210 -36.28 -13.68 16.88
C ALA A 210 -35.18 -13.24 15.92
N ILE A 211 -35.48 -13.22 14.62
CA ILE A 211 -34.58 -12.66 13.62
C ILE A 211 -34.42 -11.16 13.88
N VAL A 212 -33.17 -10.68 13.92
CA VAL A 212 -32.84 -9.28 14.17
C VAL A 212 -32.15 -8.70 12.93
N PRO A 213 -32.81 -7.82 12.16
CA PRO A 213 -32.15 -7.07 11.10
C PRO A 213 -31.09 -6.13 11.69
N GLY A 214 -29.98 -5.97 10.99
CA GLY A 214 -28.91 -5.11 11.44
C GLY A 214 -27.72 -5.09 10.49
N TYR A 215 -26.54 -4.86 11.04
CA TYR A 215 -25.32 -4.67 10.26
C TYR A 215 -24.15 -5.51 10.77
N GLU A 216 -23.38 -6.07 9.84
CA GLU A 216 -21.98 -6.44 10.05
C GLU A 216 -21.11 -5.25 9.65
N ILE A 217 -20.28 -4.77 10.56
CA ILE A 217 -19.40 -3.62 10.37
C ILE A 217 -17.97 -4.07 10.63
N ILE A 218 -17.10 -3.89 9.64
CA ILE A 218 -15.69 -4.21 9.75
C ILE A 218 -14.92 -2.91 9.85
N VAL A 219 -14.06 -2.78 10.86
CA VAL A 219 -13.21 -1.61 11.09
C VAL A 219 -11.74 -2.03 11.19
N LEU A 220 -10.84 -1.14 10.79
CA LEU A 220 -9.41 -1.23 11.04
C LEU A 220 -9.06 -0.21 12.13
N VAL A 221 -8.46 -0.69 13.20
CA VAL A 221 -8.03 0.13 14.34
C VAL A 221 -6.65 -0.31 14.79
N ALA A 222 -5.71 0.62 14.90
CA ALA A 222 -4.33 0.36 15.30
C ALA A 222 -3.63 -0.78 14.51
N GLY A 223 -4.00 -0.99 13.25
CA GLY A 223 -3.46 -2.05 12.39
C GLY A 223 -4.15 -3.42 12.53
N GLU A 224 -5.19 -3.52 13.36
CA GLU A 224 -5.97 -4.74 13.56
C GLU A 224 -7.41 -4.57 13.03
N THR A 225 -7.89 -5.58 12.31
CA THR A 225 -9.27 -5.62 11.83
C THR A 225 -10.19 -6.17 12.91
N GLN A 226 -11.29 -5.47 13.18
CA GLN A 226 -12.32 -5.88 14.13
C GLN A 226 -13.67 -5.97 13.42
N ILE A 227 -14.41 -7.04 13.69
CA ILE A 227 -15.73 -7.29 13.12
C ILE A 227 -16.77 -7.09 14.22
N PHE A 228 -17.74 -6.22 13.96
CA PHE A 228 -18.85 -5.94 14.85
C PHE A 228 -20.16 -6.36 14.18
N ARG A 229 -21.05 -6.95 14.97
CA ARG A 229 -22.44 -7.22 14.61
C ARG A 229 -23.33 -6.34 15.44
N THR A 230 -24.32 -5.71 14.82
CA THR A 230 -25.26 -4.84 15.52
C THR A 230 -26.67 -4.91 14.94
N ASP A 231 -27.67 -4.41 15.66
CA ASP A 231 -29.02 -4.16 15.13
C ASP A 231 -29.05 -2.88 14.28
N MET A 232 -30.18 -2.59 13.63
CA MET A 232 -30.31 -1.40 12.76
C MET A 232 -30.01 -0.06 13.46
N ALA A 233 -30.08 -0.02 14.79
CA ALA A 233 -30.00 1.21 15.57
C ALA A 233 -28.70 1.35 16.36
N GLY A 234 -27.82 0.33 16.40
CA GLY A 234 -26.62 0.36 17.23
C GLY A 234 -26.87 0.03 18.71
N LEU A 235 -28.07 -0.44 19.08
CA LEU A 235 -28.45 -0.61 20.50
C LEU A 235 -27.86 -1.89 21.10
N VAL A 236 -27.66 -2.89 20.27
CA VAL A 236 -26.95 -4.13 20.63
C VAL A 236 -25.75 -4.22 19.71
N ILE A 237 -24.53 -4.20 20.27
CA ILE A 237 -23.28 -4.35 19.51
C ILE A 237 -22.50 -5.51 20.11
N ARG A 238 -22.01 -6.41 19.25
CA ARG A 238 -21.12 -7.52 19.65
C ARG A 238 -19.93 -7.60 18.72
N GLN A 239 -18.75 -7.74 19.30
CA GLN A 239 -17.54 -8.02 18.55
C GLN A 239 -17.39 -9.53 18.34
N GLU A 240 -17.14 -9.93 17.10
CA GLU A 240 -16.76 -11.30 16.76
C GLU A 240 -15.27 -11.50 17.11
N LYS A 241 -14.97 -12.58 17.82
CA LYS A 241 -13.63 -12.88 18.36
C LYS A 241 -12.88 -13.87 17.50
#